data_AF-A0AAE1IFS8-F1
#
_entry.id   AF-A0AAE1IFS8-F1
#
_cell.length_a   1.000
_cell.length_b   1.000
_cell.length_c   1.000
_cell.angle_alpha   90.00
_cell.angle_beta   90.00
_cell.angle_gamma   90.00
#
_symmetry.space_group_name_H-M   'P 1'
#
loop_
_entity.id
_entity.type
_entity.pdbx_description
1 polymer ?
#
loop_
_entity_poly.entity_id
_entity_poly.type
_entity_poly.pdbx_seq_one_letter_code
_entity_poly.pdbx_strand_id
1 'polypeptide(L)'
;MMRGEKYTGVSLQTLDPKVFDHGTVLAQTPSPGLPIPASATLQNLTEALAKVGAEMLVQGLRDGLHVPPYTDAGWMVEQLGDEELVYASKVGKGESQISWSDWTPTHFERFINIFDTVWTQARNSKGKFKRVLFLDAESVPKHDVTGRDEEVLFRVEAGKEGKDTQRAVRVDDERDAFYVQAAHGGWVRVKNVKVDGKTTQTARIGMREFLKKMK
;
A
#
# COMPACT_ATOMS: atom_id res chain seq x y z
N MET A 1 5.36 6.17 0.63
CA MET A 1 4.00 5.67 1.00
C MET A 1 3.98 4.19 1.43
N MET A 2 4.30 3.20 0.58
CA MET A 2 4.19 1.77 0.93
C MET A 2 4.93 1.38 2.22
N ARG A 3 6.12 1.96 2.45
CA ARG A 3 6.94 1.78 3.66
C ARG A 3 6.38 2.46 4.92
N GLY A 4 5.28 3.20 4.81
CA GLY A 4 4.67 3.91 5.93
C GLY A 4 5.37 5.21 6.34
N GLU A 5 6.22 5.76 5.46
CA GLU A 5 6.87 7.07 5.64
C GLU A 5 5.85 8.17 5.97
N LYS A 6 6.25 9.11 6.83
CA LYS A 6 5.42 10.24 7.26
C LYS A 6 5.62 11.49 6.43
N TYR A 7 6.74 11.58 5.73
CA TYR A 7 7.13 12.72 4.92
C TYR A 7 7.61 12.25 3.55
N THR A 8 7.49 13.12 2.57
CA THR A 8 8.00 12.98 1.20
C THR A 8 8.41 14.35 0.68
N GLY A 9 8.79 14.48 -0.58
CA GLY A 9 9.13 15.78 -1.14
C GLY A 9 9.49 15.68 -2.61
N VAL A 10 10.01 16.79 -3.11
CA VAL A 10 10.54 16.91 -4.47
C VAL A 10 11.97 17.42 -4.38
N SER A 11 12.81 16.94 -5.28
CA SER A 11 14.13 17.50 -5.57
C SER A 11 14.19 17.94 -7.03
N LEU A 12 14.86 19.06 -7.27
CA LEU A 12 15.39 19.45 -8.57
C LEU A 12 16.86 19.07 -8.60
N GLN A 13 17.27 18.23 -9.54
CA GLN A 13 18.62 17.73 -9.64
C GLN A 13 19.13 17.80 -11.08
N THR A 14 20.46 17.84 -11.23
CA THR A 14 21.07 17.59 -12.54
C THR A 14 20.83 16.14 -12.96
N LEU A 15 21.09 15.81 -14.23
CA LEU A 15 21.18 14.42 -14.64
C LEU A 15 22.61 13.92 -14.38
N ASP A 16 22.75 12.69 -13.91
CA ASP A 16 24.03 11.98 -13.91
C ASP A 16 24.13 11.10 -15.18
N PRO A 17 25.27 11.08 -15.89
CA PRO A 17 25.40 10.37 -17.15
C PRO A 17 25.44 8.83 -17.02
N LYS A 18 25.57 8.28 -15.81
CA LYS A 18 25.81 6.86 -15.56
C LYS A 18 24.78 6.22 -14.64
N VAL A 19 24.29 6.95 -13.64
CA VAL A 19 23.46 6.41 -12.56
C VAL A 19 22.18 7.22 -12.40
N PHE A 20 21.06 6.53 -12.29
CA PHE A 20 19.74 7.15 -12.17
C PHE A 20 19.56 7.80 -10.80
N ASP A 21 19.09 9.06 -10.74
CA ASP A 21 18.90 9.85 -9.50
C ASP A 21 20.18 10.13 -8.68
N HIS A 22 21.32 10.27 -9.36
CA HIS A 22 22.62 10.60 -8.73
C HIS A 22 23.16 12.00 -9.10
N GLY A 23 22.32 12.87 -9.67
CA GLY A 23 22.75 14.23 -9.98
C GLY A 23 22.94 15.10 -8.73
N THR A 24 23.60 16.26 -8.90
CA THR A 24 23.67 17.26 -7.83
C THR A 24 22.28 17.80 -7.56
N VAL A 25 21.85 17.80 -6.30
CA VAL A 25 20.56 18.38 -5.90
C VAL A 25 20.69 19.90 -5.89
N LEU A 26 19.99 20.56 -6.80
CA LEU A 26 20.01 22.02 -6.98
C LEU A 26 19.02 22.73 -6.07
N ALA A 27 17.89 22.08 -5.80
CA ALA A 27 16.88 22.52 -4.84
C ALA A 27 16.12 21.30 -4.30
N GLN A 28 15.62 21.40 -3.08
CA GLN A 28 14.83 20.35 -2.46
C GLN A 28 13.76 20.97 -1.57
N THR A 29 12.65 20.26 -1.37
CA THR A 29 11.72 20.58 -0.28
C THR A 29 12.49 20.67 1.05
N PRO A 30 12.27 21.71 1.88
CA PRO A 30 12.92 21.83 3.18
C PRO A 30 12.68 20.62 4.10
N SER A 31 13.65 20.30 4.96
CA SER A 31 13.52 19.26 5.98
C SER A 31 12.35 19.53 6.94
N PRO A 32 11.57 18.51 7.35
CA PRO A 32 11.70 17.07 7.06
C PRO A 32 11.01 16.61 5.76
N GLY A 33 10.60 17.55 4.90
CA GLY A 33 9.78 17.31 3.73
C GLY A 33 8.32 17.71 3.94
N LEU A 34 7.48 17.37 2.96
CA LEU A 34 6.03 17.54 3.01
C LEU A 34 5.38 16.35 3.74
N PRO A 35 4.46 16.60 4.69
CA PRO A 35 3.76 15.53 5.38
C PRO A 35 2.89 14.72 4.41
N ILE A 36 2.84 13.40 4.60
CA ILE A 36 1.93 12.50 3.90
C ILE A 36 0.68 12.33 4.77
N PRO A 37 -0.51 12.83 4.36
CA PRO A 37 -1.75 12.60 5.09
C PRO A 37 -2.05 11.10 5.25
N ALA A 38 -2.62 10.69 6.38
CA ALA A 38 -2.97 9.29 6.62
C ALA A 38 -3.94 8.72 5.57
N SER A 39 -4.82 9.56 5.03
CA SER A 39 -5.79 9.25 3.98
C SER A 39 -5.28 9.56 2.57
N ALA A 40 -3.99 9.88 2.39
CA ALA A 40 -3.45 10.20 1.08
C ALA A 40 -3.60 9.01 0.14
N THR A 41 -4.15 9.24 -1.04
CA THR A 41 -4.11 8.30 -2.16
C THR A 41 -2.86 8.57 -2.99
N LEU A 42 -2.45 7.57 -3.78
CA LEU A 42 -1.33 7.76 -4.71
C LEU A 42 -1.60 8.91 -5.68
N GLN A 43 -2.83 9.02 -6.19
CA GLN A 43 -3.24 10.09 -7.10
C GLN A 43 -3.11 11.47 -6.44
N ASN A 44 -3.75 11.69 -5.30
CA ASN A 44 -3.76 13.01 -4.65
C ASN A 44 -2.35 13.42 -4.22
N LEU A 45 -1.53 12.48 -3.76
CA LEU A 45 -0.14 12.77 -3.41
C LEU A 45 0.68 13.13 -4.66
N THR A 46 0.48 12.41 -5.77
CA THR A 46 1.14 12.72 -7.05
C THR A 46 0.78 14.10 -7.55
N GLU A 47 -0.50 14.47 -7.54
CA GLU A 47 -0.97 15.79 -7.97
C GLU A 47 -0.40 16.92 -7.09
N ALA A 48 -0.38 16.72 -5.76
CA ALA A 48 0.20 17.68 -4.84
C ALA A 48 1.70 17.87 -5.06
N LEU A 49 2.46 16.78 -5.25
CA LEU A 49 3.89 16.84 -5.51
C LEU A 49 4.21 17.41 -6.90
N ALA A 50 3.38 17.13 -7.91
CA ALA A 50 3.54 17.69 -9.24
C ALA A 50 3.48 19.22 -9.23
N LYS A 51 2.55 19.80 -8.44
CA LYS A 51 2.47 21.26 -8.26
C LYS A 51 3.74 21.82 -7.63
N VAL A 52 4.19 21.23 -6.52
CA VAL A 52 5.41 21.68 -5.82
C VAL A 52 6.64 21.56 -6.72
N GLY A 53 6.76 20.46 -7.45
CA GLY A 53 7.86 20.25 -8.39
C GLY A 53 7.86 21.24 -9.55
N ALA A 54 6.68 21.55 -10.11
CA ALA A 54 6.57 22.55 -11.17
C ALA A 54 6.96 23.94 -10.70
N GLU A 55 6.50 24.34 -9.51
CA GLU A 55 6.87 25.62 -8.89
C GLU A 55 8.38 25.70 -8.62
N MET A 56 8.96 24.63 -8.05
CA MET A 56 10.40 24.52 -7.80
C MET A 56 11.23 24.60 -9.09
N LEU A 57 10.78 23.94 -10.16
CA LEU A 57 11.45 23.99 -11.46
C LEU A 57 11.42 25.39 -12.05
N VAL A 58 10.25 26.04 -12.10
CA VAL A 58 10.12 27.39 -12.66
C VAL A 58 10.98 28.38 -11.87
N GLN A 59 11.00 28.27 -10.54
CA GLN A 59 11.82 29.13 -9.71
C GLN A 59 13.31 28.85 -9.91
N GLY A 60 13.74 27.59 -9.92
CA GLY A 60 15.13 27.21 -10.16
C GLY A 60 15.66 27.64 -11.53
N LEU A 61 14.81 27.67 -12.56
CA LEU A 61 15.16 28.21 -13.88
C LEU A 61 15.37 29.73 -13.84
N ARG A 62 14.50 30.47 -13.14
CA ARG A 62 14.62 31.94 -12.98
C ARG A 62 15.84 32.34 -12.18
N ASP A 63 16.16 31.56 -11.15
CA ASP A 63 17.32 31.79 -10.28
C ASP A 63 18.63 31.30 -10.91
N GLY A 64 18.57 30.72 -12.11
CA GLY A 64 19.74 30.27 -12.84
C GLY A 64 20.42 29.03 -12.25
N LEU A 65 19.73 28.23 -11.44
CA LEU A 65 20.32 27.05 -10.78
C LEU A 65 20.84 25.99 -11.75
N HIS A 66 20.37 26.02 -13.00
CA HIS A 66 20.81 25.15 -14.09
C HIS A 66 22.14 25.59 -14.73
N VAL A 67 22.70 26.73 -14.32
CA VAL A 67 23.96 27.27 -14.85
C VAL A 67 25.10 26.97 -13.84
N PRO A 68 26.17 26.28 -14.26
CA PRO A 68 27.33 26.04 -13.38
C PRO A 68 28.00 27.34 -12.88
N PRO A 69 28.69 27.32 -11.74
CA PRO A 69 28.92 26.14 -10.87
C PRO A 69 27.72 25.78 -10.00
N TYR A 70 27.47 24.48 -9.82
CA TYR A 70 26.38 23.99 -8.98
C TYR A 70 26.78 23.98 -7.51
N THR A 71 25.82 24.30 -6.64
CA THR A 71 25.93 24.12 -5.18
C THR A 71 24.92 23.06 -4.77
N ASP A 72 25.36 22.04 -4.03
CA ASP A 72 24.47 20.99 -3.54
C ASP A 72 23.58 21.54 -2.41
N ALA A 73 22.27 21.45 -2.60
CA ALA A 73 21.24 21.87 -1.66
C ALA A 73 20.53 20.68 -0.98
N GLY A 74 20.99 19.45 -1.23
CA GLY A 74 20.42 18.23 -0.69
C GLY A 74 20.78 18.02 0.77
N TRP A 75 19.79 18.08 1.67
CA TRP A 75 20.02 17.89 3.12
C TRP A 75 19.88 16.43 3.57
N MET A 76 19.30 15.55 2.75
CA MET A 76 18.98 14.18 3.15
C MET A 76 20.23 13.33 3.42
N VAL A 77 21.29 13.49 2.62
CA VAL A 77 22.54 12.74 2.82
C VAL A 77 23.18 13.09 4.16
N GLU A 78 23.19 14.38 4.53
CA GLU A 78 23.70 14.83 5.82
C GLU A 78 22.85 14.30 7.00
N GLN A 79 21.53 14.18 6.83
CA GLN A 79 20.64 13.63 7.86
C GLN A 79 20.73 12.11 8.01
N LEU A 80 20.96 11.37 6.92
CA LEU A 80 21.07 9.92 6.96
C LEU A 80 22.36 9.44 7.64
N GLY A 81 23.42 10.27 7.64
CA GLY A 81 24.70 9.90 8.23
C GLY A 81 25.28 8.64 7.56
N ASP A 82 25.42 7.56 8.34
CA ASP A 82 25.90 6.25 7.86
C ASP A 82 24.77 5.35 7.30
N GLU A 83 23.50 5.78 7.33
CA GLU A 83 22.39 5.01 6.77
C GLU A 83 22.39 5.06 5.23
N GLU A 84 22.18 3.91 4.59
CA GLU A 84 22.16 3.82 3.13
C GLU A 84 20.88 4.44 2.52
N LEU A 85 21.07 5.11 1.38
CA LEU A 85 19.97 5.56 0.54
C LEU A 85 19.13 4.36 0.07
N VAL A 86 17.84 4.38 0.38
CA VAL A 86 16.93 3.29 0.02
C VAL A 86 16.37 3.51 -1.38
N TYR A 87 16.78 2.66 -2.33
CA TYR A 87 16.22 2.66 -3.68
C TYR A 87 14.73 2.29 -3.68
N ALA A 88 13.91 3.12 -4.31
CA ALA A 88 12.50 2.83 -4.54
C ALA A 88 12.34 2.02 -5.84
N SER A 89 12.39 0.69 -5.74
CA SER A 89 12.22 -0.19 -6.89
C SER A 89 10.88 0.03 -7.60
N LYS A 90 10.85 -0.20 -8.92
CA LYS A 90 9.63 -0.16 -9.70
C LYS A 90 8.56 -1.06 -9.09
N VAL A 91 7.36 -0.52 -8.92
CA VAL A 91 6.21 -1.25 -8.40
C VAL A 91 5.64 -2.18 -9.47
N GLY A 92 5.61 -3.48 -9.19
CA GLY A 92 4.97 -4.51 -10.01
C GLY A 92 3.52 -4.83 -9.60
N LYS A 93 3.01 -5.95 -10.12
CA LYS A 93 1.67 -6.46 -9.80
C LYS A 93 1.62 -7.26 -8.50
N GLY A 94 2.78 -7.68 -7.98
CA GLY A 94 2.87 -8.51 -6.77
C GLY A 94 2.71 -7.69 -5.49
N GLU A 95 2.98 -6.40 -5.56
CA GLU A 95 3.05 -5.48 -4.43
C GLU A 95 1.69 -5.20 -3.82
N SER A 96 0.59 -5.37 -4.57
CA SER A 96 -0.77 -5.31 -4.03
C SER A 96 -1.27 -6.66 -3.48
N GLN A 97 -0.44 -7.70 -3.45
CA GLN A 97 -0.78 -8.96 -2.79
C GLN A 97 -0.72 -8.80 -1.27
N ILE A 98 -1.75 -9.26 -0.59
CA ILE A 98 -1.82 -9.23 0.87
C ILE A 98 -0.73 -10.15 1.44
N SER A 99 0.22 -9.58 2.20
CA SER A 99 1.11 -10.38 3.06
C SER A 99 0.41 -10.70 4.37
N TRP A 100 -0.23 -11.87 4.42
CA TRP A 100 -1.01 -12.28 5.59
C TRP A 100 -0.17 -12.39 6.88
N SER A 101 1.14 -12.65 6.79
CA SER A 101 2.01 -12.76 7.97
C SER A 101 2.33 -11.42 8.61
N ASP A 102 2.35 -10.33 7.84
CA ASP A 102 2.96 -9.07 8.27
C ASP A 102 1.97 -7.91 8.28
N TRP A 103 0.93 -7.97 7.43
CA TRP A 103 -0.01 -6.87 7.29
C TRP A 103 -0.90 -6.74 8.52
N THR A 104 -0.73 -5.63 9.24
CA THR A 104 -1.69 -5.10 10.22
C THR A 104 -2.87 -4.42 9.52
N PRO A 105 -3.95 -4.06 10.23
CA PRO A 105 -5.08 -3.33 9.61
C PRO A 105 -4.68 -2.05 8.86
N THR A 106 -3.71 -1.30 9.38
CA THR A 106 -3.21 -0.08 8.74
C THR A 106 -2.45 -0.35 7.44
N HIS A 107 -1.92 -1.56 7.23
CA HIS A 107 -1.37 -1.93 5.93
C HIS A 107 -2.46 -2.06 4.88
N PHE A 108 -3.61 -2.64 5.22
CA PHE A 108 -4.71 -2.80 4.27
C PHE A 108 -5.21 -1.45 3.78
N GLU A 109 -5.53 -0.53 4.69
CA GLU A 109 -5.99 0.83 4.34
C GLU A 109 -4.97 1.56 3.47
N ARG A 110 -3.70 1.51 3.85
CA ARG A 110 -2.62 2.16 3.12
C ARG A 110 -2.45 1.59 1.71
N PHE A 111 -2.48 0.26 1.56
CA PHE A 111 -2.32 -0.36 0.25
C PHE A 111 -3.56 -0.20 -0.64
N ILE A 112 -4.77 -0.14 -0.05
CA ILE A 112 -5.98 0.28 -0.78
C ILE A 112 -5.81 1.71 -1.29
N ASN A 113 -5.33 2.65 -0.48
CA ASN A 113 -5.11 4.03 -0.93
C ASN A 113 -4.03 4.16 -2.04
N ILE A 114 -3.12 3.19 -2.16
CA ILE A 114 -2.05 3.19 -3.17
C ILE A 114 -2.49 2.49 -4.46
N PHE A 115 -3.20 1.37 -4.35
CA PHE A 115 -3.47 0.46 -5.46
C PHE A 115 -4.96 0.35 -5.84
N ASP A 116 -5.85 1.05 -5.14
CA ASP A 116 -7.32 0.94 -5.15
C ASP A 116 -7.86 -0.43 -4.72
N THR A 117 -7.09 -1.48 -4.90
CA THR A 117 -7.43 -2.86 -4.55
C THR A 117 -6.21 -3.59 -4.03
N VAL A 118 -6.43 -4.52 -3.11
CA VAL A 118 -5.43 -5.51 -2.70
C VAL A 118 -5.96 -6.89 -3.01
N TRP A 119 -5.09 -7.86 -3.22
CA TRP A 119 -5.53 -9.19 -3.67
C TRP A 119 -4.89 -10.33 -2.89
N THR A 120 -5.57 -11.46 -2.91
CA THR A 120 -5.08 -12.73 -2.37
C THR A 120 -5.67 -13.88 -3.17
N GLN A 121 -5.27 -15.11 -2.85
CA GLN A 121 -5.97 -16.31 -3.27
C GLN A 121 -6.69 -16.92 -2.09
N ALA A 122 -7.95 -17.32 -2.27
CA ALA A 122 -8.74 -18.02 -1.26
C ALA A 122 -9.12 -19.42 -1.75
N ARG A 123 -9.03 -20.43 -0.87
CA ARG A 123 -9.36 -21.82 -1.19
C ARG A 123 -10.85 -22.08 -0.98
N ASN A 124 -11.54 -22.49 -2.03
CA ASN A 124 -12.97 -22.79 -1.94
C ASN A 124 -13.24 -24.18 -1.35
N SER A 125 -14.52 -24.50 -1.13
CA SER A 125 -14.97 -25.81 -0.64
C SER A 125 -14.56 -27.00 -1.51
N LYS A 126 -14.29 -26.79 -2.81
CA LYS A 126 -13.78 -27.80 -3.75
C LYS A 126 -12.25 -27.94 -3.72
N GLY A 127 -11.59 -27.21 -2.82
CA GLY A 127 -10.15 -27.24 -2.65
C GLY A 127 -9.34 -26.44 -3.69
N LYS A 128 -10.00 -25.70 -4.59
CA LYS A 128 -9.35 -24.86 -5.62
C LYS A 128 -9.13 -23.44 -5.09
N PHE A 129 -8.00 -22.85 -5.44
CA PHE A 129 -7.74 -21.44 -5.18
C PHE A 129 -8.35 -20.56 -6.27
N LYS A 130 -8.93 -19.44 -5.85
CA LYS A 130 -9.37 -18.35 -6.74
C LYS A 130 -8.78 -17.04 -6.27
N ARG A 131 -8.45 -16.16 -7.20
CA ARG A 131 -8.07 -14.79 -6.87
C ARG A 131 -9.28 -14.03 -6.33
N VAL A 132 -9.06 -13.31 -5.25
CA VAL A 132 -10.02 -12.40 -4.64
C VAL A 132 -9.36 -11.04 -4.50
N LEU A 133 -10.04 -10.01 -4.99
CA LEU A 133 -9.65 -8.62 -4.81
C LEU A 133 -10.53 -8.04 -3.71
N PHE A 134 -9.92 -7.43 -2.71
CA PHE A 134 -10.60 -6.55 -1.76
C PHE A 134 -10.57 -5.16 -2.35
N LEU A 135 -11.77 -4.58 -2.52
CA LEU A 135 -11.93 -3.26 -3.15
C LEU A 135 -11.95 -2.14 -2.10
N ASP A 136 -12.07 -2.53 -0.84
CA ASP A 136 -12.01 -1.67 0.33
C ASP A 136 -11.52 -2.49 1.52
N ALA A 137 -11.00 -1.81 2.52
CA ALA A 137 -10.59 -2.40 3.78
C ALA A 137 -10.51 -1.31 4.84
N GLU A 138 -11.12 -1.56 6.00
CA GLU A 138 -11.22 -0.61 7.10
C GLU A 138 -10.80 -1.29 8.40
N SER A 139 -9.87 -0.69 9.14
CA SER A 139 -9.47 -1.16 10.46
C SER A 139 -10.63 -1.01 11.43
N VAL A 140 -10.96 -2.08 12.16
CA VAL A 140 -12.05 -2.07 13.14
C VAL A 140 -11.59 -2.54 14.52
N PRO A 141 -12.04 -1.90 15.61
CA PRO A 141 -11.84 -2.40 16.96
C PRO A 141 -12.44 -3.81 17.14
N LYS A 142 -11.78 -4.67 17.93
CA LYS A 142 -12.24 -6.04 18.16
C LYS A 142 -13.68 -6.13 18.70
N HIS A 143 -14.13 -5.15 19.49
CA HIS A 143 -15.47 -5.13 20.06
C HIS A 143 -16.57 -4.87 19.01
N ASP A 144 -16.22 -4.30 17.86
CA ASP A 144 -17.15 -4.08 16.73
C ASP A 144 -17.26 -5.30 15.81
N VAL A 145 -16.38 -6.28 15.97
CA VAL A 145 -16.32 -7.49 15.14
C VAL A 145 -17.39 -8.48 15.62
N THR A 146 -18.54 -8.44 14.96
CA THR A 146 -19.72 -9.25 15.26
C THR A 146 -19.94 -10.36 14.23
N GLY A 147 -20.93 -11.23 14.48
CA GLY A 147 -21.31 -12.30 13.57
C GLY A 147 -20.71 -13.66 13.94
N ARG A 148 -20.96 -14.64 13.07
CA ARG A 148 -20.51 -16.04 13.27
C ARG A 148 -19.02 -16.19 12.96
N ASP A 149 -18.33 -16.98 13.77
CA ASP A 149 -16.93 -17.32 13.59
C ASP A 149 -16.76 -18.38 12.50
N GLU A 150 -15.90 -18.09 11.53
CA GLU A 150 -15.55 -18.96 10.41
C GLU A 150 -14.05 -18.81 10.13
N GLU A 151 -13.54 -19.61 9.19
CA GLU A 151 -12.16 -19.55 8.74
C GLU A 151 -12.10 -19.53 7.22
N VAL A 152 -11.07 -18.85 6.71
CA VAL A 152 -10.69 -18.91 5.29
C VAL A 152 -9.22 -19.31 5.20
N LEU A 153 -8.92 -20.23 4.28
CA LEU A 153 -7.56 -20.56 3.92
C LEU A 153 -7.12 -19.70 2.74
N PHE A 154 -6.22 -18.75 3.01
CA PHE A 154 -5.63 -17.90 2.01
C PHE A 154 -4.27 -18.43 1.55
N ARG A 155 -3.82 -17.98 0.38
CA ARG A 155 -2.48 -18.24 -0.15
C ARG A 155 -1.82 -16.94 -0.59
N VAL A 156 -0.58 -16.78 -0.15
CA VAL A 156 0.36 -15.76 -0.65
C VAL A 156 1.28 -16.44 -1.66
N GLU A 157 1.47 -15.83 -2.82
CA GLU A 157 2.33 -16.34 -3.90
C GLU A 157 3.69 -15.64 -3.78
N ALA A 158 4.76 -16.43 -3.68
CA ALA A 158 6.13 -15.94 -3.66
C ALA A 158 6.94 -16.75 -4.68
N GLY A 159 7.04 -16.25 -5.91
CA GLY A 159 7.69 -16.96 -7.00
C GLY A 159 6.95 -18.25 -7.38
N LYS A 160 7.63 -19.41 -7.26
CA LYS A 160 7.03 -20.74 -7.56
C LYS A 160 6.36 -21.39 -6.35
N GLU A 161 6.52 -20.81 -5.16
CA GLU A 161 5.98 -21.36 -3.92
C GLU A 161 4.79 -20.53 -3.44
N GLY A 162 3.79 -21.23 -2.88
CA GLY A 162 2.61 -20.62 -2.27
C GLY A 162 2.57 -20.96 -0.80
N LYS A 163 2.49 -19.95 0.07
CA LYS A 163 2.32 -20.16 1.51
C LYS A 163 0.85 -20.06 1.87
N ASP A 164 0.27 -21.19 2.29
CA ASP A 164 -1.09 -21.25 2.79
C ASP A 164 -1.14 -20.70 4.22
N THR A 165 -2.16 -19.90 4.51
CA THR A 165 -2.32 -19.24 5.79
C THR A 165 -3.80 -19.22 6.15
N GLN A 166 -4.14 -19.83 7.28
CA GLN A 166 -5.50 -19.80 7.81
C GLN A 166 -5.73 -18.49 8.56
N ARG A 167 -6.89 -17.87 8.32
CA ARG A 167 -7.31 -16.65 9.02
C ARG A 167 -8.73 -16.81 9.53
N ALA A 168 -8.93 -16.38 10.78
CA ALA A 168 -10.25 -16.22 11.34
C ALA A 168 -10.99 -15.13 10.58
N VAL A 169 -12.26 -15.39 10.29
CA VAL A 169 -13.18 -14.42 9.69
C VAL A 169 -14.47 -14.40 10.50
N ARG A 170 -15.15 -13.26 10.50
CA ARG A 170 -16.52 -13.16 11.02
C ARG A 170 -17.46 -12.67 9.95
N VAL A 171 -18.64 -13.28 9.93
CA VAL A 171 -19.69 -12.93 8.99
C VAL A 171 -20.92 -12.50 9.77
N ASP A 172 -21.30 -11.25 9.63
CA ASP A 172 -22.51 -10.69 10.23
C ASP A 172 -23.57 -10.53 9.13
N ASP A 173 -24.54 -11.44 9.14
CA ASP A 173 -25.63 -11.43 8.16
C ASP A 173 -26.63 -10.28 8.40
N GLU A 174 -26.76 -9.78 9.63
CA GLU A 174 -27.67 -8.68 9.96
C GLU A 174 -27.11 -7.33 9.52
N ARG A 175 -25.79 -7.14 9.69
CA ARG A 175 -25.08 -5.88 9.37
C ARG A 175 -24.43 -5.88 7.98
N ASP A 176 -24.65 -6.93 7.20
CA ASP A 176 -23.98 -7.20 5.92
C ASP A 176 -22.46 -6.93 5.99
N ALA A 177 -21.80 -7.52 7.01
CA ALA A 177 -20.40 -7.27 7.29
C ALA A 177 -19.56 -8.55 7.17
N PHE A 178 -18.37 -8.40 6.58
CA PHE A 178 -17.34 -9.42 6.56
C PHE A 178 -16.08 -8.85 7.22
N TYR A 179 -15.61 -9.54 8.24
CA TYR A 179 -14.39 -9.19 8.95
C TYR A 179 -13.35 -10.28 8.72
N VAL A 180 -12.10 -9.88 8.49
CA VAL A 180 -10.96 -10.79 8.40
C VAL A 180 -9.89 -10.38 9.39
N GLN A 181 -9.34 -11.35 10.10
CA GLN A 181 -8.25 -11.11 11.02
C GLN A 181 -6.96 -10.85 10.22
N ALA A 182 -6.31 -9.75 10.52
CA ALA A 182 -5.00 -9.37 10.02
C ALA A 182 -3.88 -10.00 10.86
N ALA A 183 -2.62 -9.69 10.56
CA ALA A 183 -1.50 -10.08 11.40
C ALA A 183 -1.65 -9.49 12.83
N HIS A 184 -1.07 -10.19 13.81
CA HIS A 184 -1.07 -9.79 15.24
C HIS A 184 -2.46 -9.61 15.86
N GLY A 185 -3.51 -10.19 15.26
CA GLY A 185 -4.85 -10.25 15.84
C GLY A 185 -5.73 -9.03 15.62
N GLY A 186 -5.26 -8.01 14.88
CA GLY A 186 -6.09 -6.90 14.43
C GLY A 186 -7.17 -7.36 13.44
N TRP A 187 -8.23 -6.56 13.27
CA TRP A 187 -9.35 -6.91 12.40
C TRP A 187 -9.58 -5.85 11.34
N VAL A 188 -9.96 -6.32 10.16
CA VAL A 188 -10.29 -5.50 9.00
C VAL A 188 -11.69 -5.85 8.53
N ARG A 189 -12.54 -4.84 8.35
CA ARG A 189 -13.82 -4.97 7.66
C ARG A 189 -13.60 -4.80 6.16
N VAL A 190 -14.14 -5.72 5.37
CA VAL A 190 -14.18 -5.64 3.91
C VAL A 190 -15.65 -5.61 3.51
N LYS A 191 -16.06 -4.59 2.75
CA LYS A 191 -17.45 -4.40 2.29
C LYS A 191 -17.63 -5.01 0.90
N ASN A 192 -16.68 -4.83 -0.01
CA ASN A 192 -16.78 -5.28 -1.39
C ASN A 192 -15.58 -6.12 -1.82
N VAL A 193 -15.88 -7.17 -2.58
CA VAL A 193 -14.87 -8.03 -3.19
C VAL A 193 -15.19 -8.28 -4.66
N LYS A 194 -14.13 -8.60 -5.42
CA LYS A 194 -14.25 -9.19 -6.74
C LYS A 194 -13.53 -10.53 -6.76
N VAL A 195 -14.28 -11.60 -6.99
CA VAL A 195 -13.74 -12.96 -7.12
C VAL A 195 -13.53 -13.26 -8.60
N ASP A 196 -12.45 -13.99 -8.91
CA ASP A 196 -12.15 -14.41 -10.28
C ASP A 196 -13.36 -15.04 -10.99
N GLY A 197 -13.60 -14.60 -12.22
CA GLY A 197 -14.76 -14.97 -13.03
C GLY A 197 -16.11 -14.38 -12.58
N LYS A 198 -16.14 -13.44 -11.63
CA LYS A 198 -17.38 -12.79 -11.15
C LYS A 198 -17.31 -11.27 -11.19
N THR A 199 -18.48 -10.64 -11.17
CA THR A 199 -18.65 -9.20 -10.94
C THR A 199 -18.43 -8.85 -9.47
N THR A 200 -18.26 -7.56 -9.18
CA THR A 200 -18.21 -7.03 -7.82
C THR A 200 -19.43 -7.45 -7.03
N GLN A 201 -19.20 -7.89 -5.80
CA GLN A 201 -20.22 -8.33 -4.85
C GLN A 201 -19.90 -7.79 -3.47
N THR A 202 -20.89 -7.76 -2.59
CA THR A 202 -20.60 -7.58 -1.15
C THR A 202 -19.72 -8.73 -0.68
N ALA A 203 -18.81 -8.44 0.24
CA ALA A 203 -17.85 -9.41 0.75
C ALA A 203 -18.55 -10.61 1.38
N ARG A 204 -19.67 -10.38 2.08
CA ARG A 204 -20.51 -11.45 2.63
C ARG A 204 -20.95 -12.48 1.58
N ILE A 205 -21.38 -12.01 0.41
CA ILE A 205 -21.83 -12.88 -0.69
C ILE A 205 -20.63 -13.49 -1.43
N GLY A 206 -19.67 -12.64 -1.82
CA GLY A 206 -18.51 -13.06 -2.61
C GLY A 206 -17.63 -14.06 -1.89
N MET A 207 -17.51 -13.95 -0.56
CA MET A 207 -16.65 -14.82 0.25
C MET A 207 -17.29 -16.15 0.66
N ARG A 208 -18.61 -16.32 0.44
CA ARG A 208 -19.38 -17.48 0.94
C ARG A 208 -18.81 -18.84 0.53
N GLU A 209 -18.24 -18.97 -0.67
CA GLU A 209 -17.70 -20.25 -1.17
C GLU A 209 -16.35 -20.66 -0.51
N PHE A 210 -15.73 -19.77 0.26
CA PHE A 210 -14.43 -19.96 0.89
C PHE A 210 -14.53 -20.19 2.41
N LEU A 211 -15.69 -19.94 3.02
CA LEU A 211 -15.92 -20.08 4.45
C LEU A 211 -15.90 -21.55 4.89
N LYS A 212 -15.25 -21.80 6.03
CA LYS A 212 -15.30 -23.07 6.76
C LYS A 212 -15.61 -22.80 8.22
N LYS A 213 -16.46 -23.62 8.82
CA LYS A 213 -16.73 -23.53 10.26
C LYS A 213 -15.44 -23.78 11.04
N MET A 214 -15.17 -22.93 12.04
CA MET A 214 -14.16 -23.23 13.05
C MET A 214 -14.50 -24.55 13.75
N LYS A 215 -13.49 -25.40 13.94
CA LYS A 215 -13.62 -26.64 14.71
C LYS A 215 -13.52 -26.38 16.21
#